data_AF-A0A485D450-F1
#
_entry.id   AF-A0A485D450-F1
#
_cell.length_a   1.000
_cell.length_b   1.000
_cell.length_c   1.000
_cell.angle_alpha   90.00
_cell.angle_beta   90.00
_cell.angle_gamma   90.00
#
_symmetry.space_group_name_H-M   'P 1'
#
loop_
_entity.id
_entity.type
_entity.pdbx_description
1 polymer ?
#
loop_
_entity_poly.entity_id
_entity_poly.type
_entity_poly.pdbx_seq_one_letter_code
_entity_poly.pdbx_strand_id
1 'polypeptide(L)'
;MDENVGNHERGDILVTGSTITAIGKDLNAEGAQVIDATNMIAMPGMVDSHRHAWEGQLRRINPNATCLDDYSNATHFSFAKYYRPADIYVGNLLTALGAIDAGITTMIDNSHNSRTAAHSDARR
;
A
#
# COMPACT_ATOMS: atom_id res chain seq x y z
N MET A 1 3.20 -20.65 -6.08
CA MET A 1 4.32 -19.81 -6.55
C MET A 1 4.52 -20.13 -8.03
N ASP A 2 5.04 -19.22 -8.85
CA ASP A 2 5.18 -19.48 -10.30
C ASP A 2 6.08 -20.70 -10.53
N GLU A 3 5.50 -21.78 -11.06
CA GLU A 3 6.18 -23.05 -11.30
C GLU A 3 7.28 -22.93 -12.36
N ASN A 4 7.20 -21.92 -13.24
CA ASN A 4 8.17 -21.70 -14.30
C ASN A 4 9.42 -20.96 -13.81
N VAL A 5 9.32 -20.22 -12.70
CA VAL A 5 10.45 -19.47 -12.10
C VAL A 5 11.03 -20.25 -10.91
N GLY A 6 10.15 -20.76 -10.03
CA GLY A 6 10.56 -21.45 -8.81
C GLY A 6 11.22 -20.55 -7.76
N ASN A 7 11.88 -21.16 -6.78
CA ASN A 7 12.61 -20.47 -5.72
C ASN A 7 14.11 -20.44 -6.03
N HIS A 8 14.70 -19.25 -6.02
CA HIS A 8 16.14 -19.06 -6.13
C HIS A 8 16.71 -18.70 -4.75
N GLU A 9 17.66 -19.50 -4.24
CA GLU A 9 18.42 -19.14 -3.03
C GLU A 9 19.27 -17.88 -3.27
N ARG A 10 19.80 -17.74 -4.48
CA ARG A 10 20.51 -16.57 -4.98
C ARG A 10 20.16 -16.37 -6.44
N GLY A 11 19.95 -15.12 -6.83
CA GLY A 11 19.66 -14.74 -8.20
C GLY A 11 19.49 -13.24 -8.37
N ASP A 12 19.40 -12.84 -9.64
CA ASP A 12 19.22 -11.49 -10.12
C ASP A 12 17.84 -11.34 -10.74
N ILE A 13 17.29 -10.13 -10.65
CA ILE A 13 16.02 -9.74 -11.27
C ILE A 13 16.30 -8.55 -12.18
N LEU A 14 16.15 -8.75 -13.49
CA LEU A 14 16.29 -7.69 -14.48
C LEU A 14 14.92 -7.04 -14.74
N VAL A 15 14.87 -5.71 -14.60
CA VAL A 15 13.67 -4.92 -14.80
C VAL A 15 13.91 -3.89 -15.89
N THR A 16 13.01 -3.83 -16.87
CA THR A 16 12.99 -2.82 -17.93
C THR A 16 11.70 -2.03 -17.84
N GLY A 17 11.79 -0.73 -17.51
CA GLY A 17 10.61 0.10 -17.25
C GLY A 17 9.81 -0.43 -16.06
N SER A 18 8.60 -0.91 -16.31
CA SER A 18 7.69 -1.47 -15.28
C SER A 18 7.58 -3.00 -15.31
N THR A 19 8.44 -3.68 -16.08
CA THR A 19 8.29 -5.12 -16.36
C THR A 19 9.55 -5.88 -15.95
N ILE A 20 9.36 -7.01 -15.27
CA ILE A 20 10.44 -7.98 -15.04
C ILE A 20 10.71 -8.72 -16.36
N THR A 21 11.91 -8.58 -16.90
CA THR A 21 12.29 -9.14 -18.21
C THR A 21 13.12 -10.42 -18.10
N ALA A 22 13.80 -10.64 -16.97
CA ALA A 22 14.48 -11.89 -16.68
C ALA A 22 14.63 -12.09 -15.16
N ILE A 23 14.63 -13.36 -14.75
CA ILE A 23 14.98 -13.81 -13.39
C ILE A 23 15.95 -14.98 -13.59
N GLY A 24 17.09 -14.97 -12.89
CA GLY A 24 18.12 -15.99 -13.08
C GLY A 24 19.34 -15.77 -12.21
N LYS A 25 20.48 -16.38 -12.56
CA LYS A 25 21.77 -16.13 -11.91
C LYS A 25 22.71 -15.48 -12.91
N ASP A 26 23.56 -14.58 -12.43
CA ASP A 26 24.62 -13.92 -13.19
C ASP A 26 24.09 -13.24 -14.47
N LEU A 27 22.96 -12.52 -14.34
CA LEU A 27 22.34 -11.83 -15.48
C LEU A 27 23.24 -10.68 -15.97
N ASN A 28 23.25 -10.45 -17.29
CA ASN A 28 23.96 -9.31 -17.84
C ASN A 28 23.31 -7.99 -17.38
N ALA A 29 24.07 -7.17 -16.67
CA ALA A 29 23.65 -5.89 -16.13
C ALA A 29 24.25 -4.68 -16.87
N GLU A 30 24.82 -4.88 -18.06
CA GLU A 30 25.44 -3.79 -18.83
C GLU A 30 24.45 -2.65 -19.10
N GLY A 31 24.79 -1.45 -18.63
CA GLY A 31 23.95 -0.25 -18.75
C GLY A 31 22.77 -0.17 -17.78
N ALA A 32 22.58 -1.16 -16.90
CA ALA A 32 21.54 -1.14 -15.88
C ALA A 32 22.01 -0.42 -14.60
N GLN A 33 21.08 0.18 -13.88
CA GLN A 33 21.31 0.59 -12.49
C GLN A 33 21.27 -0.67 -11.61
N VAL A 34 22.38 -0.96 -10.93
CA VAL A 34 22.49 -2.13 -10.05
C VAL A 34 22.08 -1.76 -8.63
N ILE A 35 21.14 -2.52 -8.06
CA ILE A 35 20.78 -2.49 -6.65
C ILE A 35 21.33 -3.76 -6.00
N ASP A 36 22.35 -3.63 -5.16
CA ASP A 36 22.92 -4.78 -4.43
C ASP A 36 22.00 -5.17 -3.27
N ALA A 37 21.31 -6.30 -3.43
CA ALA A 37 20.43 -6.90 -2.44
C ALA A 37 21.06 -8.13 -1.78
N THR A 38 22.39 -8.22 -1.74
CA THR A 38 23.10 -9.34 -1.10
C THR A 38 22.62 -9.54 0.34
N ASN A 39 22.33 -10.80 0.70
CA ASN A 39 21.77 -11.21 1.99
C ASN A 39 20.37 -10.66 2.30
N MET A 40 19.63 -10.19 1.29
CA MET A 40 18.22 -9.83 1.39
C MET A 40 17.34 -10.84 0.68
N ILE A 41 16.04 -10.82 0.99
CA ILE A 41 15.03 -11.61 0.30
C ILE A 41 14.26 -10.66 -0.63
N ALA A 42 14.26 -10.96 -1.92
CA ALA A 42 13.35 -10.35 -2.87
C ALA A 42 12.06 -11.18 -2.92
N MET A 43 10.91 -10.52 -2.77
CA MET A 43 9.60 -11.14 -2.87
C MET A 43 8.62 -10.22 -3.61
N PRO A 44 7.54 -10.76 -4.20
CA PRO A 44 6.47 -9.92 -4.72
C PRO A 44 5.91 -9.00 -3.64
N GLY A 45 5.60 -7.77 -4.01
CA GLY A 45 4.90 -6.85 -3.12
C GLY A 45 3.53 -7.38 -2.70
N MET A 46 3.14 -7.10 -1.47
CA MET A 46 1.89 -7.60 -0.90
C MET A 46 0.69 -6.87 -1.50
N VAL A 47 -0.44 -7.58 -1.58
CA VAL A 47 -1.73 -7.04 -2.05
C VAL A 47 -2.68 -6.91 -0.87
N ASP A 48 -2.99 -5.67 -0.49
CA ASP A 48 -4.02 -5.35 0.50
C ASP A 48 -5.39 -5.26 -0.19
N SER A 49 -6.20 -6.31 -0.03
CA SER A 49 -7.48 -6.41 -0.74
C SER A 49 -8.58 -5.52 -0.16
N HIS A 50 -8.38 -4.88 0.99
CA HIS A 50 -9.40 -4.03 1.61
C HIS A 50 -8.78 -3.06 2.61
N ARG A 51 -8.78 -1.77 2.27
CA ARG A 51 -8.27 -0.69 3.14
C ARG A 51 -9.21 0.50 3.13
N HIS A 52 -9.37 1.17 4.27
CA HIS A 52 -10.00 2.49 4.35
C HIS A 52 -8.92 3.56 4.49
N ALA A 53 -8.40 4.08 3.37
CA ALA A 53 -7.17 4.88 3.41
C ALA A 53 -7.36 6.23 4.13
N TRP A 54 -8.52 6.85 3.97
CA TRP A 54 -8.84 8.15 4.60
C TRP A 54 -8.87 8.10 6.14
N GLU A 55 -8.93 6.89 6.73
CA GLU A 55 -8.91 6.65 8.18
C GLU A 55 -7.50 6.55 8.75
N GLY A 56 -6.44 6.71 7.94
CA GLY A 56 -5.05 6.54 8.37
C GLY A 56 -4.67 7.34 9.62
N GLN A 57 -5.21 8.56 9.77
CA GLN A 57 -5.00 9.42 10.94
C GLN A 57 -5.83 9.05 12.18
N LEU A 58 -6.85 8.20 12.03
CA LEU A 58 -7.71 7.74 13.12
C LEU A 58 -7.14 6.50 13.84
N ARG A 59 -5.91 6.10 13.50
CA ARG A 59 -5.25 4.95 14.11
C ARG A 59 -5.23 5.09 15.64
N ARG A 60 -5.62 4.01 16.33
CA ARG A 60 -5.71 3.90 17.81
C ARG A 60 -6.83 4.70 18.47
N ILE A 61 -7.76 5.32 17.72
CA ILE A 61 -8.85 6.10 18.34
C ILE A 61 -9.94 5.23 18.97
N ASN A 62 -10.10 4.00 18.46
CA ASN A 62 -11.07 3.04 18.98
C ASN A 62 -10.44 1.66 19.18
N PRO A 63 -9.51 1.51 20.15
CA PRO A 63 -8.76 0.27 20.33
C PRO A 63 -9.58 -0.83 21.02
N ASN A 64 -10.67 -0.46 21.71
CA ASN A 64 -11.49 -1.34 22.54
C ASN A 64 -12.98 -1.30 22.13
N ALA A 65 -13.27 -1.11 20.83
CA ALA A 65 -14.64 -1.23 20.31
C ALA A 65 -15.23 -2.59 20.68
N THR A 66 -16.41 -2.59 21.31
CA THR A 66 -17.10 -3.83 21.69
C THR A 66 -17.94 -4.38 20.54
N CYS A 67 -18.34 -3.51 19.61
CA CYS A 67 -19.08 -3.86 18.40
C CYS A 67 -18.75 -2.92 17.23
N LEU A 68 -19.23 -3.27 16.04
CA LEU A 68 -19.05 -2.46 14.83
C LEU A 68 -19.74 -1.08 14.94
N ASP A 69 -20.80 -0.96 15.74
CA ASP A 69 -21.49 0.31 15.95
C ASP A 69 -20.61 1.31 16.70
N ASP A 70 -19.78 0.85 17.65
CA ASP A 70 -18.81 1.72 18.33
C ASP A 70 -17.81 2.33 17.33
N TYR A 71 -17.30 1.50 16.41
CA TYR A 71 -16.45 1.97 15.31
C TYR A 71 -17.20 2.97 14.42
N SER A 72 -18.38 2.60 13.92
CA SER A 72 -19.17 3.44 13.01
C SER A 72 -19.56 4.79 13.65
N ASN A 73 -19.85 4.80 14.94
CA ASN A 73 -20.13 6.01 15.70
C ASN A 73 -18.90 6.92 15.82
N ALA A 74 -17.74 6.34 16.10
CA ALA A 74 -16.48 7.08 16.19
C ALA A 74 -16.03 7.62 14.82
N THR A 75 -16.10 6.83 13.76
CA THR A 75 -15.60 7.19 12.43
C THR A 75 -16.68 7.87 11.58
N HIS A 76 -17.64 7.12 11.05
CA HIS A 76 -18.62 7.58 10.05
C HIS A 76 -19.62 8.61 10.60
N PHE A 77 -20.13 8.40 11.81
CA PHE A 77 -21.13 9.29 12.40
C PHE A 77 -20.53 10.46 13.20
N SER A 78 -19.21 10.52 13.34
CA SER A 78 -18.49 11.63 13.99
C SER A 78 -17.44 12.23 13.07
N PHE A 79 -16.17 11.77 13.11
CA PHE A 79 -15.06 12.43 12.40
C PHE A 79 -15.33 12.65 10.92
N ALA A 80 -15.85 11.64 10.22
CA ALA A 80 -16.08 11.67 8.77
C ALA A 80 -16.90 12.89 8.30
N LYS A 81 -17.83 13.38 9.13
CA LYS A 81 -18.71 14.51 8.81
C LYS A 81 -17.97 15.84 8.67
N TYR A 82 -16.82 15.97 9.32
CA TYR A 82 -16.04 17.20 9.40
C TYR A 82 -14.75 17.17 8.58
N TYR A 83 -14.46 16.05 7.92
CA TYR A 83 -13.32 15.97 7.02
C TYR A 83 -13.44 17.01 5.92
N ARG A 84 -12.35 17.73 5.72
CA ARG A 84 -12.10 18.58 4.55
C ARG A 84 -11.33 17.75 3.53
N PRO A 85 -11.25 18.20 2.26
CA PRO A 85 -10.38 17.57 1.26
C PRO A 85 -8.93 17.36 1.75
N ALA A 86 -8.37 18.34 2.48
CA ALA A 86 -7.02 18.23 3.05
C ALA A 86 -6.89 17.08 4.08
N ASP A 87 -7.94 16.79 4.85
CA ASP A 87 -7.92 15.72 5.85
C ASP A 87 -8.00 14.34 5.17
N ILE A 88 -8.69 14.24 4.01
CA ILE A 88 -8.66 13.05 3.15
C ILE A 88 -7.25 12.80 2.63
N TYR A 89 -6.59 13.84 2.10
CA TYR A 89 -5.22 13.75 1.61
C TYR A 89 -4.26 13.23 2.68
N VAL A 90 -4.29 13.82 3.88
CA VAL A 90 -3.44 13.40 5.00
C VAL A 90 -3.71 11.95 5.40
N GLY A 91 -4.98 11.55 5.50
CA GLY A 91 -5.35 10.16 5.79
C GLY A 91 -4.76 9.18 4.76
N ASN A 92 -4.96 9.47 3.48
CA ASN A 92 -4.47 8.63 2.38
C ASN A 92 -2.94 8.56 2.35
N LEU A 93 -2.25 9.68 2.53
CA LEU A 93 -0.79 9.74 2.57
C LEU A 93 -0.23 8.89 3.72
N LEU A 94 -0.77 9.05 4.94
CA LEU A 94 -0.34 8.26 6.10
C LEU A 94 -0.59 6.77 5.89
N THR A 95 -1.72 6.40 5.27
CA THR A 95 -2.00 5.01 4.92
C THR A 95 -1.01 4.47 3.90
N ALA A 96 -0.72 5.21 2.83
CA ALA A 96 0.21 4.78 1.78
C ALA A 96 1.64 4.61 2.31
N LEU A 97 2.10 5.54 3.17
CA LEU A 97 3.41 5.45 3.82
C LEU A 97 3.50 4.21 4.72
N GLY A 98 2.47 3.94 5.52
CA GLY A 98 2.45 2.72 6.34
C GLY A 98 2.34 1.43 5.51
N ALA A 99 1.72 1.49 4.34
CA ALA A 99 1.58 0.35 3.44
C ALA A 99 2.92 0.00 2.79
N ILE A 100 3.62 0.99 2.21
CA ILE A 100 4.91 0.75 1.55
C ILE A 100 5.98 0.28 2.55
N ASP A 101 5.98 0.83 3.77
CA ASP A 101 6.87 0.39 4.87
C ASP A 101 6.65 -1.08 5.25
N ALA A 102 5.39 -1.56 5.13
CA ALA A 102 5.02 -2.95 5.36
C ALA A 102 5.17 -3.87 4.12
N GLY A 103 5.73 -3.37 3.02
CA GLY A 103 5.91 -4.12 1.78
C GLY A 103 4.64 -4.29 0.92
N ILE A 104 3.59 -3.50 1.16
CA ILE A 104 2.37 -3.49 0.35
C ILE A 104 2.57 -2.57 -0.84
N THR A 105 2.41 -3.10 -2.05
CA THR A 105 2.56 -2.34 -3.31
C THR A 105 1.24 -2.15 -4.05
N THR A 106 0.21 -2.91 -3.68
CA THR A 106 -1.12 -2.84 -4.28
C THR A 106 -2.16 -2.79 -3.18
N MET A 107 -3.12 -1.86 -3.27
CA MET A 107 -4.23 -1.79 -2.32
C MET A 107 -5.56 -1.47 -3.01
N ILE A 108 -6.64 -2.04 -2.48
CA ILE A 108 -8.01 -1.62 -2.78
C ILE A 108 -8.44 -0.63 -1.70
N ASP A 109 -8.61 0.63 -2.08
CA ASP A 109 -9.09 1.69 -1.17
C ASP A 109 -10.63 1.79 -1.21
N ASN A 110 -11.26 1.37 -0.13
CA ASN A 110 -12.69 1.51 0.15
C ASN A 110 -12.98 2.93 0.63
N SER A 111 -12.95 3.82 -0.35
CA SER A 111 -12.77 5.25 -0.21
C SER A 111 -14.11 6.00 -0.07
N HIS A 112 -14.94 5.55 0.87
CA HIS A 112 -16.36 5.93 0.98
C HIS A 112 -16.63 7.29 1.64
N ASN A 113 -15.62 8.01 2.13
CA ASN A 113 -15.79 9.38 2.66
C ASN A 113 -15.62 10.47 1.58
N SER A 114 -16.02 10.17 0.35
CA SER A 114 -15.91 11.05 -0.82
C SER A 114 -17.13 11.97 -0.93
N ARG A 115 -17.29 12.90 0.01
CA ARG A 115 -18.53 13.69 0.16
C ARG A 115 -18.77 14.74 -0.93
N THR A 116 -17.72 15.18 -1.61
CA THR A 116 -17.78 16.10 -2.76
C THR A 116 -16.73 15.72 -3.80
N ALA A 117 -16.79 16.29 -5.01
CA ALA A 117 -15.74 16.12 -6.02
C ALA A 117 -14.34 16.47 -5.47
N ALA A 118 -14.22 17.57 -4.73
CA ALA A 118 -12.97 17.96 -4.11
C ALA A 118 -12.41 16.92 -3.10
N HIS A 119 -13.28 16.20 -2.38
CA HIS A 119 -12.82 15.09 -1.52
C HIS A 119 -12.29 13.92 -2.35
N SER A 120 -12.93 13.63 -3.49
CA SER A 120 -12.49 12.59 -4.40
C SER A 120 -11.13 12.93 -5.04
N ASP A 121 -10.91 14.19 -5.39
CA ASP A 121 -9.69 14.68 -6.06
C ASP A 121 -8.49 14.72 -5.12
N ALA A 122 -8.71 15.04 -3.83
CA ALA A 122 -7.66 15.14 -2.82
C ALA A 122 -7.01 13.80 -2.42
N ARG A 123 -7.34 12.70 -3.10
CA ARG A 123 -6.80 11.36 -2.86
C ARG A 123 -5.48 11.08 -3.59
N ARG A 124 -5.02 12.01 -4.42
CA ARG A 124 -3.83 11.91 -5.26
C ARG A 124 -2.70 12.78 -4.73
#